data_AF-A0A1E7FA86-F1
#
_entry.id   AF-A0A1E7FA86-F1
#
_cell.length_a   1.000
_cell.length_b   1.000
_cell.length_c   1.000
_cell.angle_alpha   90.00
_cell.angle_beta   90.00
_cell.angle_gamma   90.00
#
_symmetry.space_group_name_H-M   'P 1'
#
loop_
_entity.id
_entity.type
_entity.pdbx_description
1 polymer ?
#
loop_
_entity_poly.entity_id
_entity_poly.type
_entity_poly.pdbx_seq_one_letter_code
_entity_poly.pdbx_strand_id
1 'polypeptide(L)'
;MSILDERGAGFRALGYGRGSGRPAAVITSSGTAVANLYPAIIEAGMDAVPLLVVTADRPYENRNTGANQAIDQVKIFSGSYVRWFRDILPPHDDVP
;
A
#
# COMPACT_ATOMS: atom_id res chain seq x y z
N MET A 1 -11.86 -9.96 8.87
CA MET A 1 -12.98 -9.26 8.19
C MET A 1 -12.39 -8.55 6.98
N SER A 2 -12.62 -9.09 5.78
CA SER A 2 -12.24 -8.44 4.53
C SER A 2 -13.14 -7.21 4.31
N ILE A 3 -12.57 -6.13 3.81
CA ILE A 3 -13.32 -4.96 3.32
C ILE A 3 -13.19 -4.97 1.80
N LEU A 4 -14.32 -4.83 1.11
CA LEU A 4 -14.36 -4.84 -0.36
C LEU A 4 -13.89 -3.51 -1.00
N ASP A 5 -13.95 -2.41 -0.26
CA ASP A 5 -13.48 -1.08 -0.68
C ASP A 5 -12.12 -0.77 -0.05
N GLU A 6 -11.06 -0.66 -0.85
CA GLU A 6 -9.71 -0.37 -0.38
C GLU A 6 -9.62 0.97 0.36
N ARG A 7 -10.38 1.99 -0.07
CA ARG A 7 -10.41 3.29 0.63
C ARG A 7 -10.96 3.10 2.03
N GLY A 8 -12.06 2.34 2.16
CA GLY A 8 -12.63 1.96 3.46
C GLY A 8 -11.65 1.14 4.31
N ALA A 9 -10.90 0.23 3.69
CA ALA A 9 -9.86 -0.56 4.35
C ALA A 9 -8.73 0.32 4.90
N GLY A 10 -8.28 1.31 4.11
CA GLY A 10 -7.29 2.29 4.53
C GLY A 10 -7.73 3.09 5.76
N PHE A 11 -8.96 3.62 5.76
CA PHE A 11 -9.49 4.36 6.91
C PHE A 11 -9.72 3.49 8.14
N ARG A 12 -10.08 2.21 7.96
CA ARG A 12 -10.16 1.27 9.08
C ARG A 12 -8.80 1.03 9.72
N ALA A 13 -7.76 0.81 8.90
CA ALA A 13 -6.39 0.63 9.41
C ALA A 13 -5.89 1.90 10.10
N LEU A 14 -6.12 3.08 9.51
CA LEU A 14 -5.83 4.38 10.13
C LEU A 14 -6.51 4.52 11.49
N GLY A 15 -7.83 4.24 11.56
CA GLY A 15 -8.59 4.32 12.80
C GLY A 15 -8.07 3.37 13.88
N TYR A 16 -7.71 2.14 13.51
CA TYR A 16 -7.08 1.19 14.44
C TYR A 16 -5.73 1.71 14.93
N GLY A 17 -4.85 2.17 14.03
CA GLY A 17 -3.53 2.70 14.40
C GLY A 17 -3.63 3.91 15.32
N ARG A 18 -4.56 4.83 15.04
CA ARG A 18 -4.83 6.02 15.84
C ARG A 18 -5.38 5.67 17.22
N GLY A 19 -6.35 4.76 17.30
CA GLY A 19 -7.00 4.40 18.57
C GLY A 19 -6.16 3.48 19.46
N SER A 20 -5.34 2.61 18.86
CA SER A 20 -4.53 1.64 19.62
C SER A 20 -3.11 2.12 19.93
N GLY A 21 -2.60 3.11 19.20
CA GLY A 21 -1.18 3.50 19.24
C GLY A 21 -0.22 2.43 18.70
N ARG A 22 -0.76 1.35 18.08
CA ARG A 22 0.02 0.24 17.52
C ARG A 22 0.06 0.33 16.00
N PRO A 23 1.11 -0.18 15.33
CA PRO A 23 1.14 -0.27 13.88
C PRO A 23 -0.06 -1.03 13.31
N ALA A 24 -0.71 -0.45 12.30
CA ALA A 24 -1.78 -1.07 11.53
C ALA A 24 -1.27 -1.43 10.13
N ALA A 25 -1.70 -2.58 9.59
CA ALA A 25 -1.38 -2.95 8.21
C ALA A 25 -2.65 -2.95 7.33
N VAL A 26 -2.50 -2.49 6.09
CA VAL A 26 -3.49 -2.67 5.01
C VAL A 26 -2.81 -3.35 3.83
N ILE A 27 -3.47 -4.39 3.31
CA ILE A 27 -2.97 -5.20 2.20
C ILE A 27 -3.96 -5.07 1.05
N THR A 28 -3.47 -4.83 -0.17
CA THR A 28 -4.31 -4.79 -1.36
C THR A 28 -3.62 -5.37 -2.60
N SER A 29 -4.43 -5.69 -3.62
CA SER A 29 -3.97 -6.17 -4.92
C SER A 29 -3.33 -5.05 -5.76
N SER A 30 -2.86 -5.38 -6.95
CA SER A 30 -2.30 -4.40 -7.89
C SER A 30 -3.36 -3.52 -8.56
N GLY A 31 -2.92 -2.46 -9.22
CA GLY A 31 -3.75 -1.55 -10.00
C GLY A 31 -4.39 -0.44 -9.16
N THR A 32 -5.59 0.00 -9.56
CA THR A 32 -6.28 1.15 -8.94
C THR A 32 -6.63 0.94 -7.47
N ALA A 33 -6.70 -0.31 -7.02
CA ALA A 33 -6.83 -0.69 -5.62
C ALA A 33 -5.78 -0.01 -4.73
N VAL A 34 -4.55 0.14 -5.24
CA VAL A 34 -3.46 0.87 -4.56
C VAL A 34 -3.78 2.35 -4.43
N ALA A 35 -4.22 3.00 -5.51
CA ALA A 35 -4.53 4.43 -5.51
C ALA A 35 -5.64 4.81 -4.52
N ASN A 36 -6.61 3.91 -4.29
CA ASN A 36 -7.67 4.11 -3.30
C ASN A 36 -7.17 4.25 -1.84
N LEU A 37 -5.94 3.81 -1.54
CA LEU A 37 -5.35 3.96 -0.22
C LEU A 37 -4.82 5.37 0.05
N TYR A 38 -4.64 6.19 -0.99
CA TYR A 38 -3.92 7.46 -0.86
C TYR A 38 -4.53 8.44 0.16
N PRO A 39 -5.87 8.61 0.24
CA PRO A 39 -6.46 9.47 1.27
C PRO A 39 -6.08 9.05 2.71
N ALA A 40 -6.12 7.75 3.02
CA ALA A 40 -5.74 7.25 4.35
C ALA A 40 -4.23 7.40 4.63
N ILE A 41 -3.39 7.32 3.60
CA ILE A 41 -1.94 7.52 3.71
C ILE A 41 -1.61 8.98 4.01
N ILE A 42 -2.28 9.94 3.37
CA ILE A 42 -2.10 11.37 3.63
C ILE A 42 -2.41 11.67 5.10
N GLU A 43 -3.58 11.22 5.58
CA GLU A 43 -4.01 11.39 6.97
C GLU A 43 -3.01 10.73 7.96
N ALA A 44 -2.57 9.50 7.68
CA ALA A 44 -1.57 8.82 8.52
C ALA A 44 -0.22 9.55 8.53
N GLY A 45 0.18 10.13 7.40
CA GLY A 45 1.38 10.94 7.25
C GLY A 45 1.32 12.18 8.12
N MET A 46 0.24 12.96 7.99
CA MET A 46 0.01 14.21 8.71
C MET A 46 -0.09 14.01 10.24
N ASP A 47 -0.80 12.98 10.67
CA ASP A 47 -1.05 12.73 12.10
C ASP A 47 -0.04 11.80 12.77
N ALA A 48 1.01 11.42 12.04
CA ALA A 48 2.02 10.47 12.51
C ALA A 48 1.46 9.13 13.02
N VAL A 49 0.37 8.65 12.40
CA VAL A 49 -0.21 7.34 12.71
C VAL A 49 0.64 6.24 12.07
N PRO A 50 1.05 5.18 12.81
CA PRO A 50 1.85 4.10 12.26
C PRO A 50 1.00 3.19 11.35
N LEU A 51 1.09 3.42 10.04
CA LEU A 51 0.39 2.66 9.00
C LEU A 51 1.40 1.99 8.06
N LEU A 52 1.28 0.67 7.90
CA LEU A 52 2.03 -0.14 6.94
C LEU A 52 1.12 -0.49 5.76
N VAL A 53 1.53 -0.09 4.56
CA VAL A 53 0.80 -0.37 3.32
C VAL A 53 1.55 -1.43 2.53
N VAL A 54 0.89 -2.55 2.26
CA VAL A 54 1.46 -3.67 1.49
C VAL A 54 0.63 -3.85 0.23
N THR A 55 1.26 -3.62 -0.92
CA THR A 55 0.60 -3.67 -2.23
C THR A 55 1.20 -4.79 -3.05
N ALA A 56 0.37 -5.68 -3.58
CA ALA A 56 0.84 -6.60 -4.61
C ALA A 56 1.13 -5.81 -5.90
N ASP A 57 2.06 -6.31 -6.70
CA ASP A 57 2.37 -5.75 -8.03
C ASP A 57 2.64 -6.86 -9.03
N ARG A 58 2.68 -6.52 -10.31
CA ARG A 58 3.17 -7.41 -11.36
C ARG A 58 4.69 -7.60 -11.23
N PRO A 59 5.21 -8.77 -11.63
CA PRO A 59 6.65 -8.98 -11.71
C PRO A 59 7.26 -8.01 -12.71
N TYR A 60 8.56 -7.74 -12.60
CA TYR A 60 9.22 -6.63 -13.29
C TYR A 60 9.03 -6.68 -14.81
N GLU A 61 9.12 -7.87 -15.39
CA GLU A 61 8.91 -8.16 -16.81
C GLU A 61 7.51 -7.80 -17.32
N ASN A 62 6.51 -7.70 -16.43
CA ASN A 62 5.12 -7.40 -16.77
C ASN A 62 4.71 -5.96 -16.43
N ARG A 63 5.60 -5.15 -15.84
CA ARG A 63 5.32 -3.73 -15.58
C ARG A 63 5.41 -2.93 -16.88
N ASN A 64 4.50 -1.98 -17.09
CA ASN A 64 4.47 -1.10 -18.28
C ASN A 64 4.32 -1.83 -19.64
N THR A 65 3.80 -3.05 -19.66
CA THR A 65 3.60 -3.86 -20.87
C THR A 65 2.17 -3.81 -21.42
N GLY A 66 1.27 -3.08 -20.76
CA GLY A 66 -0.18 -3.17 -21.02
C GLY A 66 -0.87 -4.35 -20.32
N ALA A 67 -0.17 -5.02 -19.38
CA ALA A 67 -0.75 -6.07 -18.57
C ALA A 67 -2.01 -5.59 -17.82
N ASN A 68 -3.03 -6.45 -17.75
CA ASN A 68 -4.28 -6.14 -17.05
C ASN A 68 -4.03 -5.89 -15.55
N GLN A 69 -4.72 -4.91 -14.99
CA GLN A 69 -4.62 -4.48 -13.58
C GLN A 69 -3.16 -4.15 -13.17
N ALA A 70 -2.43 -3.50 -14.07
CA ALA A 70 -1.08 -2.98 -13.80
C ALA A 70 -1.08 -1.46 -13.99
N ILE A 71 -0.49 -0.76 -13.02
CA ILE A 71 -0.15 0.67 -13.11
C ILE A 71 1.30 0.83 -12.61
N ASP A 72 1.91 2.00 -12.82
CA ASP A 72 3.17 2.29 -12.13
C ASP A 72 2.90 2.55 -10.64
N GLN A 73 3.20 1.55 -9.81
CA GLN A 73 3.02 1.61 -8.37
C GLN A 73 4.30 2.10 -7.65
N VAL A 74 5.44 2.13 -8.35
CA VAL A 74 6.72 2.45 -7.72
C VAL A 74 6.67 3.91 -7.29
N LYS A 75 6.72 4.13 -5.97
CA LYS A 75 6.59 5.45 -5.36
C LYS A 75 5.30 6.19 -5.79
N ILE A 76 4.21 5.47 -6.05
CA ILE A 76 2.89 6.08 -6.35
C ILE A 76 2.40 7.07 -5.28
N PHE A 77 2.85 6.89 -4.04
CA PHE A 77 2.58 7.78 -2.91
C PHE A 77 3.75 8.73 -2.61
N SER A 78 4.66 8.96 -3.57
CA SER A 78 5.84 9.81 -3.38
C SER A 78 5.43 11.19 -2.90
N GLY A 79 6.03 11.62 -1.79
CA GLY A 79 5.75 12.92 -1.17
C GLY A 79 6.06 12.88 0.32
N SER A 80 5.67 13.94 1.03
CA SER A 80 5.97 14.12 2.47
C SER A 80 5.16 13.19 3.40
N TYR A 81 4.21 12.42 2.89
CA TYR A 81 3.29 11.60 3.70
C TYR A 81 3.79 10.18 3.97
N VAL A 82 4.71 9.67 3.12
CA VAL A 82 5.31 8.34 3.29
C VAL A 82 6.71 8.46 3.86
N ARG A 83 6.92 7.87 5.03
CA ARG A 83 8.21 7.92 5.75
C ARG A 83 9.24 6.94 5.21
N TRP A 84 8.77 5.83 4.65
CA TRP A 84 9.63 4.75 4.13
C TRP A 84 8.90 4.01 3.00
N PHE A 85 9.64 3.68 1.95
CA PHE A 85 9.16 2.94 0.79
C PHE A 85 10.21 1.91 0.37
N ARG A 86 9.76 0.70 0.02
CA ARG A 86 10.59 -0.32 -0.59
C ARG A 86 9.80 -1.11 -1.61
N ASP A 87 10.33 -1.18 -2.82
CA ASP A 87 9.93 -2.17 -3.83
C ASP A 87 10.71 -3.45 -3.54
N ILE A 88 10.00 -4.55 -3.32
CA ILE A 88 10.62 -5.84 -2.97
C ILE A 88 10.93 -6.63 -4.22
N LEU A 89 12.02 -7.40 -4.18
CA LEU A 89 12.36 -8.30 -5.28
C LEU A 89 11.28 -9.38 -5.40
N PRO A 90 10.99 -9.86 -6.62
CA PRO A 90 10.18 -11.04 -6.84
C PRO A 90 10.70 -12.21 -5.97
N PRO A 91 9.79 -13.07 -5.48
CA PRO A 91 10.19 -14.25 -4.74
C PRO A 91 11.10 -15.11 -5.61
N HIS A 92 12.14 -15.65 -4.99
CA HIS A 92 13.16 -16.48 -5.60
C HIS A 92 13.55 -17.57 -4.60
N ASP A 93 13.90 -18.74 -5.10
CA ASP A 93 14.12 -19.93 -4.27
C ASP A 93 15.38 -19.84 -3.39
N ASP A 94 16.34 -18.95 -3.70
CA ASP A 94 17.57 -18.80 -2.89
C ASP A 94 17.47 -17.71 -1.79
N VAL A 95 16.26 -17.28 -1.42
CA VAL A 95 16.06 -16.43 -0.23
C VAL A 95 15.95 -17.36 0.99
N PRO A 96 16.79 -17.20 2.04
CA PRO A 96 16.76 -18.08 3.21
C PRO A 96 15.44 -18.03 3.98
#